data_AF-A0A3D9ZVH9-F1
#
_entry.id   AF-A0A3D9ZVH9-F1
#
_cell.length_a   1.000
_cell.length_b   1.000
_cell.length_c   1.000
_cell.angle_alpha   90.00
_cell.angle_beta   90.00
_cell.angle_gamma   90.00
#
_symmetry.space_group_name_H-M   'P 1'
#
loop_
_entity.id
_entity.type
_entity.pdbx_description
1 polymer ?
#
loop_
_entity_poly.entity_id
_entity_poly.type
_entity_poly.pdbx_seq_one_letter_code
_entity_poly.pdbx_strand_id
1 'polypeptide(L)'
;MELVILVGLQASGKSTYCRQALAASHTVVSKDDFGNARHRQRRQLRLINDLLTDGRDVVVDNTNPSPDDWQPLITVERELPMKDAYRDLVERLAA
;
A
#
# COMPACT_ATOMS: atom_id res chain seq x y z
N MET A 1 7.64 -1.10 -8.99
CA MET A 1 6.84 -1.46 -7.82
C MET A 1 5.83 -0.35 -7.57
N GLU A 2 4.60 -0.69 -7.21
CA GLU A 2 3.58 0.28 -6.83
C GLU A 2 2.74 -0.17 -5.63
N LEU A 3 2.21 0.82 -4.91
CA LEU A 3 1.23 0.64 -3.85
C LEU A 3 -0.09 1.27 -4.28
N VAL A 4 -1.11 0.43 -4.48
CA VAL A 4 -2.46 0.85 -4.82
C VAL A 4 -3.33 0.89 -3.56
N ILE A 5 -3.97 2.03 -3.31
CA ILE A 5 -4.91 2.21 -2.19
C ILE A 5 -6.29 2.47 -2.78
N LEU A 6 -7.23 1.55 -2.57
CA LEU A 6 -8.62 1.75 -3.00
C LEU A 6 -9.36 2.61 -1.96
N VAL A 7 -10.00 3.69 -2.42
CA VAL A 7 -10.78 4.63 -1.59
C VAL A 7 -12.15 4.84 -2.23
N GLY A 8 -13.20 4.83 -1.43
CA GLY A 8 -14.58 5.06 -1.89
C GLY A 8 -15.63 4.47 -0.96
N LEU A 9 -16.90 4.80 -1.19
CA LEU A 9 -18.03 4.36 -0.36
C LEU A 9 -18.10 2.84 -0.19
N GLN A 10 -18.61 2.35 0.93
CA GLN A 10 -18.89 0.91 1.07
C GLN A 10 -19.87 0.45 -0.02
N ALA A 11 -19.74 -0.81 -0.45
CA ALA A 11 -20.48 -1.38 -1.57
C ALA A 11 -20.31 -0.67 -2.94
N SER A 12 -19.35 0.25 -3.11
CA SER A 12 -19.08 0.93 -4.39
C SER A 12 -18.33 0.08 -5.43
N GLY A 13 -18.18 -1.23 -5.21
CA GLY A 13 -17.51 -2.14 -6.14
C GLY A 13 -15.98 -2.25 -6.02
N LYS A 14 -15.33 -1.63 -5.03
CA LYS A 14 -13.85 -1.67 -4.85
C LYS A 14 -13.27 -3.08 -4.84
N SER A 15 -13.81 -4.00 -4.04
CA SER A 15 -13.31 -5.38 -3.98
C SER A 15 -13.59 -6.17 -5.27
N THR A 16 -14.65 -5.82 -6.02
CA THR A 16 -14.87 -6.36 -7.37
C THR A 16 -13.80 -5.86 -8.34
N TYR A 17 -13.52 -4.56 -8.34
CA TYR A 17 -12.43 -3.98 -9.13
C TYR A 17 -11.08 -4.59 -8.78
N CYS A 18 -10.76 -4.73 -7.48
CA CYS A 18 -9.53 -5.37 -7.01
C CYS A 18 -9.38 -6.78 -7.60
N ARG A 19 -10.41 -7.62 -7.51
CA ARG A 19 -10.37 -8.99 -8.05
C ARG A 19 -10.20 -9.04 -9.57
N GLN A 20 -10.84 -8.12 -10.30
CA GLN A 20 -10.85 -8.15 -11.76
C GLN A 20 -9.60 -7.52 -12.39
N ALA A 21 -9.07 -6.45 -11.78
CA ALA A 21 -8.03 -5.63 -12.39
C ALA A 21 -6.66 -5.75 -11.71
N LEU A 22 -6.62 -6.05 -10.41
CA LEU A 22 -5.38 -5.94 -9.62
C LEU A 22 -4.90 -7.29 -9.07
N ALA A 23 -5.81 -8.21 -8.71
CA ALA A 23 -5.44 -9.45 -8.03
C ALA A 23 -4.55 -10.40 -8.86
N ALA A 24 -4.49 -10.23 -10.18
CA ALA A 24 -3.61 -11.02 -11.05
C ALA A 24 -2.15 -10.54 -11.02
N SER A 25 -1.90 -9.27 -10.70
CA SER A 25 -0.56 -8.64 -10.73
C SER A 25 -0.09 -8.16 -9.37
N HIS A 26 -1.01 -7.82 -8.47
CA HIS A 26 -0.73 -7.26 -7.16
C HIS A 26 -0.98 -8.28 -6.06
N THR A 27 -0.14 -8.21 -5.02
CA THR A 27 -0.44 -8.90 -3.76
C THR A 27 -1.52 -8.11 -3.03
N VAL A 28 -2.68 -8.73 -2.82
CA VAL A 28 -3.79 -8.13 -2.07
C VAL A 28 -3.49 -8.23 -0.58
N VAL A 29 -3.57 -7.09 0.13
CA VAL A 29 -3.38 -7.02 1.58
C VAL A 29 -4.61 -6.37 2.22
N SER A 30 -5.26 -7.06 3.14
CA SER A 30 -6.37 -6.50 3.92
C SER A 30 -6.04 -6.49 5.41
N LYS A 31 -6.63 -5.55 6.16
CA LYS A 31 -6.59 -5.65 7.63
C LYS A 31 -7.34 -6.90 8.10
N ASP A 32 -8.34 -7.38 7.35
CA ASP A 32 -9.21 -8.50 7.74
C ASP A 32 -8.47 -9.84 7.85
N ASP A 33 -7.34 -9.96 7.15
CA ASP A 33 -6.43 -11.11 7.24
C ASP A 33 -5.80 -11.28 8.64
N PHE A 34 -5.82 -10.23 9.48
CA PHE A 34 -5.22 -10.23 10.81
C PHE A 34 -6.19 -10.56 11.96
N GLY A 35 -7.47 -10.84 11.67
CA GLY A 35 -8.47 -11.19 12.69
C GLY A 35 -8.52 -10.20 13.88
N ASN A 36 -8.48 -10.72 15.11
CA ASN A 36 -8.57 -9.94 16.36
C ASN A 36 -7.23 -9.41 16.89
N ALA A 37 -6.20 -9.27 16.04
CA ALA A 37 -4.89 -8.80 16.50
C ALA A 37 -4.93 -7.38 17.10
N ARG A 38 -4.24 -7.16 18.23
CA ARG A 38 -4.20 -5.87 18.95
C ARG A 38 -3.55 -4.71 18.16
N HIS A 39 -2.86 -4.99 17.05
CA HIS A 39 -2.10 -4.00 16.26
C HIS A 39 -2.18 -4.26 14.74
N ARG A 40 -3.40 -4.46 14.19
CA ARG A 40 -3.62 -4.78 12.76
C ARG A 40 -2.94 -3.79 11.81
N GLN A 41 -3.04 -2.49 12.07
CA GLN A 41 -2.41 -1.46 11.24
C GLN A 41 -0.88 -1.60 11.20
N ARG A 42 -0.23 -1.77 12.35
CA ARG A 42 1.22 -1.95 12.40
C ARG A 42 1.67 -3.22 11.67
N ARG A 43 0.89 -4.31 11.79
CA ARG A 43 1.17 -5.57 11.06
C ARG A 43 1.01 -5.39 9.55
N GLN A 44 -0.05 -4.70 9.14
CA GLN A 44 -0.27 -4.36 7.74
C GLN A 44 0.89 -3.54 7.17
N LEU A 45 1.32 -2.48 7.85
CA LEU A 45 2.41 -1.62 7.38
C LEU A 45 3.72 -2.39 7.22
N ARG A 46 4.03 -3.30 8.15
CA ARG A 46 5.22 -4.17 8.04
C ARG A 46 5.11 -5.11 6.84
N LEU A 47 3.97 -5.78 6.66
CA LEU A 47 3.76 -6.67 5.53
C LEU A 47 3.88 -5.93 4.18
N ILE A 48 3.31 -4.72 4.09
CA ILE A 48 3.42 -3.88 2.89
C ILE A 48 4.88 -3.52 2.63
N ASN A 49 5.62 -3.06 3.66
CA ASN A 49 7.03 -2.72 3.53
C ASN A 49 7.86 -3.91 3.03
N ASP A 50 7.66 -5.10 3.60
CA ASP A 50 8.41 -6.30 3.24
C ASP A 50 8.13 -6.69 1.78
N LEU A 51 6.86 -6.70 1.36
CA LEU A 51 6.47 -6.99 -0.02
C LEU A 51 7.04 -5.99 -1.03
N LEU A 52 6.97 -4.69 -0.72
CA LEU A 52 7.53 -3.66 -1.59
C LEU A 52 9.06 -3.76 -1.67
N THR A 53 9.73 -4.06 -0.56
CA THR A 53 11.18 -4.30 -0.51
C THR A 53 11.57 -5.50 -1.38
N ASP A 54 10.74 -6.54 -1.40
CA ASP A 54 10.89 -7.71 -2.28
C ASP A 54 10.51 -7.43 -3.75
N GLY A 55 10.19 -6.18 -4.10
CA GLY A 55 9.86 -5.75 -5.45
C GLY A 55 8.46 -6.15 -5.94
N ARG A 56 7.56 -6.50 -5.02
CA ARG A 56 6.18 -6.91 -5.33
C ARG A 56 5.26 -5.68 -5.40
N ASP A 57 4.35 -5.66 -6.36
CA ASP A 57 3.25 -4.68 -6.37
C ASP A 57 2.19 -5.08 -5.34
N VAL A 58 1.61 -4.09 -4.66
CA VAL A 58 0.69 -4.30 -3.53
C VAL A 58 -0.58 -3.49 -3.70
N VAL A 59 -1.73 -4.11 -3.42
CA VAL A 59 -3.01 -3.40 -3.31
C VAL A 59 -3.59 -3.57 -1.90
N VAL A 60 -4.04 -2.47 -1.32
CA VAL A 60 -4.70 -2.46 -0.01
C VAL A 60 -6.22 -2.41 -0.18
N ASP A 61 -6.89 -3.55 0.09
CA ASP A 61 -8.36 -3.66 0.05
C ASP A 61 -8.96 -3.46 1.45
N ASN A 62 -8.95 -2.20 1.88
CA ASN A 62 -9.62 -1.73 3.10
C ASN A 62 -10.64 -0.64 2.72
N THR A 63 -11.57 -0.32 3.62
CA THR A 63 -12.54 0.77 3.36
C THR A 63 -11.88 2.16 3.27
N ASN A 64 -10.76 2.40 3.98
CA ASN A 64 -9.94 3.63 3.97
C ASN A 64 -10.75 4.95 3.92
N PRO A 65 -11.68 5.20 4.87
CA PRO A 65 -12.63 6.30 4.78
C PRO A 65 -12.00 7.69 5.01
N SER A 66 -10.83 7.78 5.66
CA SER A 66 -10.24 9.06 6.07
C SER A 66 -8.75 9.17 5.76
N PRO A 67 -8.18 10.39 5.69
CA PRO A 67 -6.74 10.61 5.59
C PRO A 67 -5.91 9.83 6.59
N ASP A 68 -6.36 9.73 7.84
CA ASP A 68 -5.63 9.02 8.89
C ASP A 68 -5.50 7.52 8.63
N ASP A 69 -6.39 6.96 7.80
CA ASP A 69 -6.34 5.55 7.40
C ASP A 69 -5.32 5.28 6.30
N TRP A 70 -5.18 6.18 5.32
CA TRP A 70 -4.34 5.97 4.14
C TRP A 70 -3.00 6.72 4.17
N GLN A 71 -2.86 7.81 4.93
CA GLN A 71 -1.58 8.51 5.08
C GLN A 71 -0.45 7.58 5.54
N PRO A 72 -0.64 6.70 6.54
CA PRO A 72 0.42 5.77 6.95
C PRO A 72 0.85 4.81 5.84
N LEU A 73 -0.07 4.44 4.93
CA LEU A 73 0.23 3.58 3.78
C LEU A 73 1.13 4.31 2.78
N ILE A 74 0.83 5.58 2.50
CA ILE A 74 1.65 6.44 1.63
C ILE A 74 3.04 6.64 2.22
N THR A 75 3.14 6.87 3.53
CA THR A 75 4.43 7.06 4.20
C THR A 75 5.35 5.85 4.03
N VAL A 76 4.83 4.63 4.21
CA VAL A 76 5.62 3.40 4.03
C VAL A 76 6.26 3.32 2.65
N GLU A 77 5.51 3.66 1.61
CA GLU A 77 6.01 3.62 0.24
C GLU A 77 7.06 4.70 -0.03
N ARG A 78 6.90 5.89 0.56
CA ARG A 78 7.84 7.01 0.43
C ARG A 78 9.18 6.79 1.12
N GLU A 79 9.19 5.99 2.19
CA GLU A 79 10.38 5.69 2.99
C GLU A 79 11.19 4.50 2.45
N LEU A 80 10.81 3.97 1.28
CA LEU A 80 11.56 2.88 0.65
C LEU A 80 12.96 3.36 0.20
N PRO A 81 14.04 2.64 0.54
CA PRO A 81 15.42 3.05 0.22
C PRO A 81 15.67 3.33 -1.28
N MET A 82 15.01 2.58 -2.16
CA MET A 82 15.14 2.76 -3.62
C MET A 82 14.59 4.11 -4.08
N LYS A 83 13.54 4.63 -3.44
CA LYS A 83 12.93 5.92 -3.78
C LYS A 83 13.74 7.10 -3.27
N ASP A 84 14.33 6.96 -2.09
CA ASP A 84 15.27 7.97 -1.57
C ASP A 84 16.49 8.08 -2.49
N ALA A 85 17.08 6.95 -2.88
CA ALA A 85 18.22 6.93 -3.81
C ALA A 85 17.89 7.56 -5.19
N TYR A 86 16.69 7.32 -5.73
CA TYR A 86 16.25 7.96 -6.98
C TYR A 86 16.03 9.46 -6.82
N ARG A 87 15.42 9.89 -5.71
CA ARG A 87 15.21 11.32 -5.42
C ARG A 87 16.55 12.05 -5.30
N ASP A 88 17.48 11.50 -4.52
CA ASP A 88 18.83 12.04 -4.36
C ASP A 88 19.56 12.14 -5.70
N LEU A 89 19.42 11.13 -6.57
CA LEU A 89 20.00 11.17 -7.91
C LEU A 89 19.41 12.31 -8.75
N VAL A 90 18.09 12.46 -8.76
CA VAL A 90 17.42 13.53 -9.52
C VAL A 90 17.80 14.92 -9.00
N GLU A 91 17.84 15.10 -7.69
CA GLU A 91 18.26 16.36 -7.06
C GLU A 91 19.72 16.71 -7.40
N ARG A 92 20.61 15.71 -7.43
CA ARG A 92 22.02 15.89 -7.84
C ARG A 92 22.19 16.21 -9.32
N LEU A 93 21.32 15.70 -10.20
CA LEU A 93 21.36 15.99 -11.64
C LEU A 93 20.69 17.32 -12.00
N ALA A 94 19.86 17.87 -11.10
CA ALA A 94 19.18 19.15 -11.28
C ALA A 94 19.96 20.36 -10.73
N ALA A 95 21.10 20.13 -10.06
CA ALA A 95 22.00 21.14 -9.49
C ALA A 95 23.24 21.35 -10.38
#